data_AF-A0A933H7D4-F1
#
_entry.id   AF-A0A933H7D4-F1
#
_cell.length_a   1.000
_cell.length_b   1.000
_cell.length_c   1.000
_cell.angle_alpha   90.00
_cell.angle_beta   90.00
_cell.angle_gamma   90.00
#
_symmetry.space_group_name_H-M   'P 1'
#
loop_
_entity.id
_entity.type
_entity.pdbx_description
1 polymer ?
#
loop_
_entity_poly.entity_id
_entity_poly.type
_entity_poly.pdbx_seq_one_letter_code
_entity_poly.pdbx_strand_id
1 'polypeptide(L)' 'MKIFLSIKYHPDHRNRDLIENITRALQPHRVICIARDVEVWGEKKFEARELMQKTFEEIDSSDIVVVELSEKGVGVGIE' A
#
# COMPACT_ATOMS: atom_id res chain seq x y z
N MET A 1 4.91 -15.86 2.46
CA MET A 1 4.91 -14.99 1.29
C MET A 1 4.68 -13.56 1.73
N LYS A 2 5.36 -12.64 1.08
CA LYS A 2 5.15 -11.20 1.23
C LYS A 2 4.26 -10.72 0.08
N ILE A 3 3.21 -9.99 0.42
CA ILE A 3 2.23 -9.45 -0.53
C ILE A 3 2.29 -7.93 -0.45
N PHE A 4 2.52 -7.28 -1.58
CA PHE A 4 2.35 -5.84 -1.70
C PHE A 4 0.89 -5.52 -2.03
N LEU A 5 0.25 -4.67 -1.23
CA LEU A 5 -1.10 -4.17 -1.47
C LEU A 5 -1.03 -2.75 -2.06
N SER A 6 -1.27 -2.66 -3.36
CA SER A 6 -1.52 -1.40 -4.06
C SER A 6 -3.00 -1.03 -3.93
N ILE A 7 -3.26 0.17 -3.41
CA ILE A 7 -4.61 0.69 -3.22
C ILE A 7 -4.59 2.20 -3.19
N LYS A 8 -5.63 2.81 -3.79
CA LYS A 8 -5.81 4.26 -3.74
C LYS A 8 -5.99 4.72 -2.30
N TYR A 9 -5.06 5.51 -1.78
CA TYR A 9 -5.17 6.11 -0.45
C TYR A 9 -5.84 7.50 -0.47
N HIS A 10 -6.48 7.85 0.64
CA HIS A 10 -7.09 9.15 0.87
C HIS A 10 -6.44 9.90 2.04
N PRO A 11 -6.16 11.21 1.92
CA PRO A 11 -5.58 12.01 3.00
C PRO A 11 -6.42 12.09 4.29
N ASP A 12 -7.73 11.81 4.21
CA ASP A 12 -8.64 11.74 5.35
C ASP A 12 -8.78 10.32 5.95
N HIS A 13 -8.06 9.36 5.36
CA HIS A 13 -7.99 7.95 5.75
C HIS A 13 -9.36 7.25 5.70
N ARG A 14 -10.31 7.76 4.89
CA ARG A 14 -11.67 7.21 4.80
C ARG A 14 -11.75 5.73 4.39
N ASN A 15 -10.70 5.20 3.75
CA ASN A 15 -10.61 3.81 3.34
C ASN A 15 -9.70 2.95 4.23
N ARG A 16 -9.34 3.44 5.43
CA ARG A 16 -8.52 2.70 6.39
C ARG A 16 -9.10 1.32 6.73
N ASP A 17 -10.40 1.25 6.99
CA ASP A 17 -11.06 -0.02 7.32
C ASP A 17 -10.99 -1.03 6.16
N LEU A 18 -11.05 -0.56 4.91
CA LEU A 18 -10.90 -1.41 3.73
C LEU A 18 -9.48 -2.00 3.67
N ILE A 19 -8.45 -1.18 3.88
CA ILE A 19 -7.04 -1.62 3.90
C ILE A 19 -6.82 -2.69 4.97
N GLU A 20 -7.34 -2.47 6.18
CA GLU A 20 -7.21 -3.42 7.29
C GLU A 20 -7.98 -4.73 7.03
N ASN A 21 -9.18 -4.64 6.44
CA ASN A 21 -9.98 -5.82 6.11
C ASN A 21 -9.33 -6.67 5.01
N ILE A 22 -8.79 -6.04 3.95
CA ILE A 22 -8.04 -6.76 2.89
C ILE A 22 -6.82 -7.44 3.51
N THR A 23 -6.07 -6.72 4.35
CA THR A 23 -4.89 -7.29 5.02
C THR A 23 -5.26 -8.50 5.86
N ARG A 24 -6.35 -8.42 6.64
CA ARG A 24 -6.83 -9.54 7.45
C ARG A 24 -7.25 -10.74 6.59
N ALA A 25 -7.91 -10.49 5.46
CA ALA A 25 -8.34 -11.54 4.53
C ALA A 25 -7.16 -12.28 3.88
N LEU A 26 -5.99 -11.65 3.78
CA LEU A 26 -4.77 -12.23 3.21
C LEU A 26 -3.90 -12.96 4.25
N GLN A 27 -4.35 -13.08 5.50
CA GLN A 27 -3.68 -13.93 6.48
C GLN A 27 -3.64 -15.40 6.00
N PRO A 28 -2.56 -16.16 6.31
CA PRO A 28 -1.44 -15.84 7.21
C PRO A 28 -0.25 -15.13 6.53
N HIS A 29 -0.42 -14.57 5.32
CA HIS A 29 0.68 -13.92 4.60
C HIS A 29 1.03 -12.56 5.20
N ARG A 30 2.27 -12.11 4.99
CA ARG A 30 2.72 -10.78 5.38
C ARG A 30 2.30 -9.80 4.30
N VAL A 31 1.37 -8.91 4.59
CA VAL A 31 0.94 -7.85 3.67
C VAL A 31 1.67 -6.56 4.00
N ILE A 32 2.24 -5.89 3.01
CA ILE A 32 2.78 -4.54 3.09
C ILE A 32 1.88 -3.58 2.32
N CYS A 33 1.56 -2.42 2.89
CA CYS A 33 0.83 -1.33 2.27
C CYS A 33 1.52 0.00 2.63
N ILE A 34 1.81 0.84 1.64
CA ILE A 34 2.59 2.08 1.83
C ILE A 34 1.96 3.01 2.87
N ALA A 35 0.66 3.29 2.73
CA ALA A 35 -0.05 4.19 3.64
C ALA A 35 -0.01 3.70 5.10
N ARG A 36 -0.14 2.38 5.33
CA ARG A 36 -0.15 1.81 6.69
C ARG A 36 1.24 1.62 7.26
N ASP A 37 2.13 0.99 6.51
CA ASP A 37 3.36 0.41 7.05
C ASP A 37 4.58 1.33 6.87
N VAL A 38 4.59 2.15 5.81
CA VAL A 38 5.71 3.05 5.51
C VAL A 38 5.41 4.45 6.02
N GLU A 39 4.27 5.02 5.64
CA GLU A 39 3.84 6.36 6.05
C GLU A 39 3.19 6.40 7.44
N VAL A 40 2.80 5.24 7.99
CA VAL A 40 2.13 5.12 9.29
C VAL A 40 0.92 6.06 9.37
N TRP A 41 0.05 5.97 8.37
CA TRP A 41 -1.12 6.82 8.22
C TRP A 41 -0.75 8.32 8.22
N GLY A 42 0.31 8.68 7.50
CA GLY A 42 0.77 10.07 7.37
C GLY A 42 1.51 10.65 8.58
N GLU A 43 1.77 9.85 9.63
CA GLU A 43 2.68 10.24 10.72
C GLU A 43 4.12 10.43 10.21
N LYS A 44 4.53 9.64 9.21
CA LYS A 44 5.78 9.80 8.48
C LYS A 44 5.50 10.38 7.11
N LYS A 45 6.21 11.46 6.78
CA LYS A 45 6.13 12.12 5.49
C LYS A 45 7.43 11.92 4.74
N PHE A 46 7.32 11.58 3.47
CA PHE A 46 8.44 11.41 2.56
C PHE A 46 8.27 12.34 1.37
N GLU A 47 9.38 12.78 0.81
CA GLU A 47 9.34 13.43 -0.50
C GLU A 47 8.88 12.41 -1.55
N ALA A 48 8.18 12.87 -2.59
CA ALA A 48 7.54 11.99 -3.57
C ALA A 48 8.53 10.98 -4.21
N ARG A 49 9.76 11.42 -4.47
CA ARG A 49 10.83 10.55 -5.02
C ARG A 49 11.25 9.47 -4.03
N GLU A 50 11.40 9.82 -2.76
CA GLU A 50 11.77 8.87 -1.71
C GLU A 50 10.64 7.86 -1.48
N LEU A 51 9.38 8.32 -1.43
CA LEU A 51 8.23 7.44 -1.28
C LEU A 51 8.13 6.44 -2.42
N MET A 52 8.32 6.91 -3.66
CA MET A 52 8.32 6.05 -4.84
C MET A 52 9.44 5.01 -4.79
N GLN A 53 10.66 5.42 -4.40
CA GLN A 53 11.78 4.49 -4.25
C GLN A 53 11.46 3.38 -3.23
N LYS A 54 10.98 3.76 -2.03
CA LYS A 54 10.55 2.79 -1.01
C LYS A 54 9.43 1.89 -1.52
N THR A 55 8.50 2.44 -2.30
CA THR A 55 7.39 1.70 -2.87
C THR A 55 7.87 0.59 -3.80
N PHE A 56 8.76 0.91 -4.73
CA PHE A 56 9.34 -0.10 -5.62
C PHE A 56 10.22 -1.12 -4.88
N GLU A 57 10.98 -0.70 -3.86
CA GLU A 57 11.73 -1.64 -3.01
C GLU A 57 10.79 -2.66 -2.30
N GLU A 58 9.61 -2.22 -1.86
CA GLU A 58 8.61 -3.09 -1.26
C GLU A 58 7.93 -4.01 -2.29
N ILE A 59 7.69 -3.53 -3.51
CA ILE A 59 7.18 -4.34 -4.64
C ILE A 59 8.20 -5.41 -5.03
N ASP A 60 9.45 -5.03 -5.31
CA ASP A 60 10.52 -5.92 -5.77
C ASP A 60 10.82 -7.05 -4.78
N SER A 61 10.64 -6.78 -3.48
CA SER A 61 10.85 -7.76 -2.43
C SER A 61 9.61 -8.59 -2.09
N SER A 62 8.47 -8.35 -2.76
CA SER A 62 7.22 -9.08 -2.55
C SER A 62 7.06 -10.22 -3.57
N ASP A 63 6.41 -11.31 -3.13
CA ASP A 63 6.13 -12.46 -3.99
C ASP A 63 4.88 -12.23 -4.87
N ILE A 64 3.96 -11.38 -4.41
CA ILE A 64 2.68 -11.08 -5.05
C ILE A 64 2.37 -9.60 -4.91
N VAL A 65 1.82 -9.01 -5.97
CA VAL A 65 1.16 -7.69 -5.96
C VAL A 65 -0.35 -7.91 -6.02
N VAL A 66 -1.07 -7.38 -5.02
CA VAL A 66 -2.53 -7.30 -5.02
C VAL A 66 -2.93 -5.85 -5.25
N VAL A 67 -3.78 -5.62 -6.25
CA VAL A 67 -4.24 -4.29 -6.63
C VAL A 67 -5.74 -4.19 -6.34
N GLU A 68 -6.12 -3.26 -5.46
CA GLU A 68 -7.51 -2.86 -5.25
C GLU A 68 -7.81 -1.67 -6.18
N LEU A 69 -8.67 -1.89 -7.18
CA LEU A 69 -8.90 -0.96 -8.29
C LEU A 69 -10.35 -0.45 -8.38
N SER A 70 -11.12 -0.49 -7.29
CA SER A 70 -12.48 0.06 -7.24
C SER A 70 -12.50 1.58 -7.43
N GLU A 71 -11.40 2.26 -7.08
CA GLU A 71 -11.17 3.68 -7.36
C GLU A 71 -9.91 3.88 -8.20
N LYS A 72 -9.99 4.75 -9.23
CA LYS A 72 -8.82 5.11 -10.05
C LYS A 72 -7.78 5.88 -9.23
N GLY A 73 -6.56 5.35 -9.16
CA GLY A 73 -5.39 6.04 -8.61
C GLY A 73 -4.25 6.14 -9.63
N VAL A 74 -3.64 7.33 -9.79
CA VAL A 74 -2.46 7.48 -10.66
C VAL A 74 -1.28 6.66 -10.12
N GLY A 75 -1.01 6.73 -8.81
CA GLY A 75 0.04 5.92 -8.18
C GLY A 75 -0.19 4.42 -8.35
N VAL A 76 -1.43 3.96 -8.15
CA VAL A 76 -1.86 2.57 -8.36
C VAL A 76 -1.61 2.09 -9.80
N GLY A 77 -1.64 2.99 -10.79
CA GLY A 77 -1.35 2.63 -12.19
C GLY A 77 0.14 2.61 -12.54
N ILE A 78 1.01 3.07 -11.64
CA ILE A 78 2.47 3.09 -11.78
C ILE A 78 3.11 1.93 -10.99
N GLU A 79 2.54 1.64 -9.83
CA GLU A 79 2.83 0.48 -8.97
C GLU A 79 2.51 -0.85 -9.69
#